data_AF-E6QLV5-F1
#
_entry.id   AF-E6QLV5-F1
#
_cell.length_a   1.000
_cell.length_b   1.000
_cell.length_c   1.000
_cell.angle_alpha   90.00
_cell.angle_beta   90.00
_cell.angle_gamma   90.00
#
_symmetry.space_group_name_H-M   'P 1'
#
loop_
_entity.id
_entity.type
_entity.pdbx_description
1 polymer ?
#
loop_
_entity_poly.entity_id
_entity_poly.type
_entity_poly.pdbx_seq_one_letter_code
_entity_poly.pdbx_strand_id
1 'polypeptide(L)'
;MGGDMVINFETDDDLTNAVARLRSLGWRARKLLAELVETQGVTRSAVSQAALTLENAGFIFVRDYGDMFKPKFEISPSLAGEEALEALEHAENGADITISANTIPEKG
;
A
#
# COMPACT_ATOMS: atom_id res chain seq x y z
N MET A 1 13.49 -20.84 -8.07
CA MET A 1 12.61 -20.67 -6.89
C MET A 1 12.54 -19.17 -6.61
N GLY A 2 11.61 -18.45 -7.23
CA GLY A 2 11.27 -17.09 -6.85
C GLY A 2 9.91 -17.18 -6.20
N GLY A 3 9.87 -17.37 -4.89
CA GLY A 3 8.62 -17.27 -4.16
C GLY A 3 8.18 -15.82 -4.25
N ASP A 4 7.02 -15.57 -4.87
CA ASP A 4 6.30 -14.32 -4.67
C ASP A 4 6.10 -14.17 -3.16
N MET A 5 6.95 -13.37 -2.54
CA MET A 5 6.84 -13.00 -1.14
C MET A 5 5.67 -12.02 -1.08
N VAL A 6 4.48 -12.55 -0.84
CA VAL A 6 3.31 -11.75 -0.48
C VAL A 6 3.63 -11.09 0.86
N ILE A 7 3.97 -9.81 0.84
CA ILE A 7 4.09 -9.02 2.06
C ILE A 7 2.66 -8.71 2.49
N ASN A 8 2.13 -9.52 3.40
CA ASN A 8 0.93 -9.21 4.18
C ASN A 8 1.37 -8.73 5.56
N PHE A 9 0.59 -7.84 6.19
CA PHE A 9 0.78 -7.56 7.61
C PHE A 9 0.29 -8.75 8.42
N GLU A 10 1.22 -9.46 9.08
CA GLU A 10 0.91 -10.62 9.91
C GLU A 10 0.33 -10.21 11.27
N THR A 11 0.50 -8.95 11.67
CA THR A 11 0.02 -8.39 12.94
C THR A 11 -0.54 -6.97 12.82
N ASP A 12 -1.47 -6.59 13.71
CA ASP A 12 -2.00 -5.22 13.82
C ASP A 12 -0.90 -4.16 14.04
N ASP A 13 0.21 -4.55 14.68
CA ASP A 13 1.39 -3.68 14.87
C ASP A 13 2.09 -3.38 13.53
N ASP A 14 2.16 -4.35 12.62
CA ASP A 14 2.76 -4.15 11.30
C ASP A 14 1.92 -3.22 10.42
N LEU A 15 0.59 -3.36 10.48
CA LEU A 15 -0.34 -2.46 9.80
C LEU A 15 -0.25 -1.04 10.38
N THR A 16 -0.18 -0.90 11.70
CA THR A 16 -0.02 0.41 12.37
C THR A 16 1.29 1.08 11.95
N ASN A 17 2.39 0.33 11.91
CA ASN A 17 3.69 0.82 11.43
C ASN A 17 3.64 1.24 9.96
N ALA A 18 2.91 0.49 9.12
CA ALA A 18 2.72 0.82 7.72
C ALA A 18 1.90 2.10 7.52
N VAL A 19 0.80 2.28 8.25
CA VAL A 19 0.01 3.51 8.25
C VAL A 19 0.88 4.71 8.68
N ALA A 20 1.69 4.55 9.73
CA ALA A 20 2.61 5.58 10.18
C ALA A 20 3.66 5.94 9.12
N ARG A 21 4.23 4.93 8.45
CA ARG A 21 5.15 5.13 7.31
C ARG A 21 4.45 5.86 6.18
N LEU A 22 3.27 5.42 5.75
CA LEU A 22 2.49 6.03 4.68
C LEU A 22 2.14 7.50 4.98
N ARG A 23 1.78 7.83 6.22
CA ARG A 23 1.60 9.23 6.66
C ARG A 23 2.86 10.06 6.51
N SER A 24 4.02 9.51 6.87
CA SER A 24 5.31 10.21 6.80
C SER A 24 5.79 10.50 5.37
N LEU A 25 5.34 9.74 4.37
CA LEU A 25 5.72 9.93 2.96
C LEU A 25 5.08 11.18 2.30
N GLY A 26 4.11 11.80 2.98
CA GLY A 26 3.47 13.03 2.53
C GLY A 26 2.35 12.84 1.51
N TRP A 27 1.61 13.92 1.23
CA TRP A 27 0.35 13.88 0.48
C TRP A 27 0.49 13.37 -0.96
N ARG A 28 1.63 13.63 -1.62
CA ARG A 28 1.86 13.24 -3.02
C ARG A 28 1.98 11.72 -3.18
N ALA A 29 2.66 11.06 -2.24
CA ALA A 29 2.78 9.61 -2.23
C ALA A 29 1.42 8.97 -1.96
N ARG A 30 0.68 9.48 -0.97
CA ARG A 30 -0.67 8.99 -0.66
C ARG A 30 -1.64 9.11 -1.83
N LYS A 31 -1.65 10.26 -2.51
CA LYS A 31 -2.51 10.46 -3.69
C LYS A 31 -2.15 9.51 -4.83
N LEU A 32 -0.86 9.29 -5.07
CA LEU A 32 -0.42 8.35 -6.08
C LEU A 32 -0.82 6.92 -5.73
N LEU A 33 -0.67 6.51 -4.46
CA LEU A 33 -1.11 5.20 -4.00
C LEU A 33 -2.62 5.02 -4.18
N ALA A 34 -3.43 6.00 -3.79
CA ALA A 34 -4.88 5.96 -3.98
C ALA A 34 -5.29 5.80 -5.46
N GLU A 35 -4.66 6.56 -6.37
CA GLU A 35 -4.88 6.41 -7.81
C GLU A 35 -4.54 4.98 -8.28
N LEU A 36 -3.43 4.41 -7.80
CA LEU A 36 -3.01 3.06 -8.17
C LEU A 36 -3.94 1.97 -7.62
N VAL A 37 -4.46 2.13 -6.41
CA VAL A 37 -5.44 1.23 -5.80
C VAL A 37 -6.75 1.27 -6.58
N GLU A 38 -7.23 2.46 -6.94
CA GLU A 38 -8.47 2.63 -7.72
C GLU A 38 -8.34 2.03 -9.13
N THR A 39 -7.23 2.25 -9.82
CA THR A 39 -7.03 1.77 -11.19
C THR A 39 -6.44 0.36 -11.27
N GLN A 40 -6.10 -0.25 -10.12
CA GLN A 40 -5.37 -1.52 -10.02
C GLN A 40 -4.03 -1.50 -10.79
N GLY A 41 -3.40 -0.33 -10.81
CA GLY A 41 -2.15 -0.07 -11.51
C GLY A 41 -2.26 0.80 -12.76
N VAL A 42 -1.12 1.29 -13.23
CA VAL A 42 -0.98 2.18 -14.40
C VAL A 42 0.30 1.89 -15.15
N THR A 43 0.30 2.14 -16.46
CA THR A 43 1.52 2.13 -17.27
C THR A 43 2.00 3.57 -17.51
N ARG A 44 3.29 3.83 -17.30
CA ARG A 44 3.90 5.15 -17.53
C ARG A 44 5.24 5.02 -18.25
N SER A 45 5.65 6.07 -18.96
CA SER A 45 6.97 6.15 -19.63
C SER A 45 8.11 6.55 -18.68
N ALA A 46 7.78 6.95 -17.45
CA ALA A 46 8.75 7.31 -16.41
C ALA A 46 8.18 7.03 -15.01
N VAL A 47 9.08 6.69 -14.09
CA VAL A 47 8.77 6.48 -12.67
C VAL A 47 9.01 7.79 -11.93
N SER A 48 7.99 8.26 -11.20
CA SER A 48 8.12 9.50 -10.41
C SER A 48 8.88 9.25 -9.10
N GLN A 49 9.47 10.29 -8.50
CA GLN A 49 10.10 10.17 -7.18
C GLN A 49 9.13 9.65 -6.10
N ALA A 50 7.85 10.01 -6.18
CA ALA A 50 6.83 9.50 -5.26
C ALA A 50 6.59 7.99 -5.43
N ALA A 51 6.63 7.49 -6.68
CA ALA A 51 6.52 6.07 -6.97
C ALA A 51 7.74 5.31 -6.39
N LEU A 52 8.96 5.82 -6.62
CA LEU A 52 10.17 5.23 -6.04
C LEU A 52 10.13 5.19 -4.50
N THR A 53 9.64 6.26 -3.87
CA THR A 53 9.49 6.31 -2.40
C THR A 53 8.48 5.29 -1.89
N LEU A 54 7.35 5.10 -2.60
CA LEU A 54 6.36 4.08 -2.25
C LEU A 54 6.88 2.66 -2.47
N GLU A 55 7.62 2.43 -3.56
CA GLU A 55 8.23 1.14 -3.88
C GLU A 55 9.27 0.75 -2.81
N ASN A 56 10.15 1.67 -2.44
CA ASN A 56 11.12 1.45 -1.36
C ASN A 56 10.46 1.19 0.01
N ALA A 57 9.24 1.71 0.21
CA ALA A 57 8.45 1.45 1.41
C ALA A 57 7.64 0.15 1.32
N GLY A 58 7.64 -0.53 0.17
CA GLY A 58 6.91 -1.78 -0.07
C GLY A 58 5.42 -1.60 -0.38
N PHE A 59 4.96 -0.38 -0.70
CA PHE A 59 3.53 -0.11 -0.93
C PHE A 59 3.09 -0.30 -2.37
N ILE A 60 4.01 -0.26 -3.33
CA ILE A 60 3.74 -0.49 -4.75
C ILE A 60 4.83 -1.36 -5.35
N PHE A 61 4.53 -1.96 -6.50
CA PHE A 61 5.52 -2.61 -7.35
C PHE A 61 5.75 -1.78 -8.60
N VAL A 62 7.01 -1.65 -9.01
CA VAL A 62 7.38 -1.09 -10.30
C VAL A 62 8.06 -2.17 -11.12
N ARG A 63 7.55 -2.40 -12.33
CA ARG A 63 8.10 -3.37 -13.28
C ARG A 63 8.50 -2.65 -14.56
N ASP A 64 9.76 -2.83 -14.96
CA ASP A 64 10.26 -2.30 -16.23
C ASP A 64 10.03 -3.31 -17.36
N TYR A 65 9.22 -2.90 -18.33
CA TYR A 65 8.92 -3.61 -19.56
C TYR A 65 9.42 -2.84 -20.79
N GLY A 66 10.16 -1.76 -20.58
CA GLY A 66 10.67 -0.90 -21.64
C GLY A 66 11.93 -1.45 -22.26
N ASP A 67 12.19 -1.00 -23.49
CA ASP A 67 13.50 -1.12 -24.12
C ASP A 67 14.26 0.20 -24.01
N MET A 68 15.57 0.18 -24.31
CA MET A 68 16.45 1.37 -24.25
C MET A 68 15.91 2.59 -25.01
N PHE A 69 15.04 2.40 -26.02
CA PHE A 69 14.47 3.46 -26.84
C PHE A 69 13.02 3.82 -26.50
N LYS A 70 12.32 2.98 -25.73
CA LYS A 70 10.91 3.15 -25.37
C LYS A 70 10.70 2.67 -23.93
N PRO A 71 11.05 3.50 -22.93
CA PRO A 71 10.85 3.15 -21.54
C PRO A 71 9.37 2.93 -21.26
N LYS A 72 9.06 1.87 -20.51
CA LYS A 72 7.69 1.48 -20.18
C LYS A 72 7.68 0.81 -18.82
N PHE A 73 7.07 1.47 -17.85
CA PHE A 73 6.96 0.98 -16.49
C PHE A 73 5.50 0.65 -16.19
N GLU A 74 5.26 -0.56 -15.71
CA GLU A 74 4.02 -0.91 -15.03
C GLU A 74 4.20 -0.60 -13.55
N ILE A 75 3.23 0.13 -12.99
CA ILE A 75 3.21 0.47 -11.58
C ILE A 75 1.90 -0.08 -11.03
N SER A 76 1.96 -0.98 -10.05
CA SER A 76 0.78 -1.60 -9.45
C SER A 76 0.80 -1.44 -7.93
N PRO A 77 -0.37 -1.34 -7.28
CA PRO A 77 -0.42 -1.39 -5.82
C PRO A 77 0.08 -2.76 -5.31
N SER A 78 0.53 -2.77 -4.06
CA SER A 78 0.73 -4.00 -3.30
C SER A 78 -0.41 -4.16 -2.30
N LEU A 79 -0.62 -5.38 -1.82
CA LEU A 79 -1.62 -5.66 -0.78
C LEU A 79 -1.35 -4.85 0.50
N ALA A 80 -0.09 -4.77 0.93
CA ALA A 80 0.33 -3.90 2.03
C ALA A 80 0.02 -2.41 1.77
N GLY A 81 0.10 -1.95 0.52
CA GLY A 81 -0.27 -0.59 0.12
C GLY A 81 -1.77 -0.35 0.20
N GLU A 82 -2.57 -1.31 -0.23
CA GLU A 82 -4.03 -1.27 -0.15
C GLU A 82 -4.50 -1.21 1.31
N GLU A 83 -4.05 -2.15 2.14
CA GLU A 83 -4.41 -2.24 3.56
C GLU A 83 -3.98 -0.97 4.32
N ALA A 84 -2.77 -0.47 4.09
CA ALA A 84 -2.28 0.74 4.75
C ALA A 84 -3.04 2.01 4.32
N LEU A 85 -3.47 2.09 3.07
CA LEU A 85 -4.27 3.21 2.59
C LEU A 85 -5.67 3.18 3.18
N GLU A 86 -6.33 2.03 3.19
CA GLU A 86 -7.67 1.85 3.78
C GLU A 86 -7.66 2.18 5.27
N ALA A 87 -6.71 1.63 6.03
CA ALA A 87 -6.55 1.92 7.45
C ALA A 87 -6.26 3.41 7.72
N LEU A 88 -5.49 4.06 6.83
CA LEU A 88 -5.23 5.49 6.93
C LEU A 88 -6.49 6.33 6.69
N GLU A 89 -7.27 6.00 5.65
CA GLU A 89 -8.52 6.69 5.33
C GLU A 89 -9.56 6.51 6.42
N HIS A 90 -9.66 5.32 7.03
CA HIS A 90 -10.50 5.09 8.19
C HIS A 90 -10.07 5.92 9.40
N ALA A 91 -8.76 5.97 9.70
CA ALA A 91 -8.22 6.76 10.79
C ALA A 91 -8.38 8.28 10.59
N GLU A 92 -8.39 8.77 9.34
CA GLU A 92 -8.56 10.19 9.01
C GLU A 92 -10.04 10.60 8.90
N ASN A 93 -10.93 9.70 8.49
CA ASN A 93 -12.37 9.97 8.37
C ASN A 93 -13.18 9.72 9.66
N GLY A 94 -12.54 9.26 10.74
CA GLY A 94 -13.21 9.02 12.02
C GLY A 94 -14.25 7.89 11.96
N ALA A 95 -14.12 6.97 11.01
CA ALA A 95 -14.96 5.77 10.96
C ALA A 95 -14.51 4.85 12.11
N ASP A 96 -15.38 4.77 13.12
CA ASP A 96 -15.25 3.93 14.30
C ASP A 96 -14.89 2.50 13.88
N ILE A 97 -13.64 2.09 14.11
CA ILE A 97 -13.26 0.70 13.91
C ILE A 97 -13.91 -0.04 15.08
N THR A 98 -15.10 -0.58 14.84
CA THR A 98 -15.64 -1.65 15.68
C THR A 98 -14.76 -2.87 15.41
N ILE A 99 -13.55 -2.87 15.99
CA ILE A 99 -12.78 -4.10 16.17
C ILE A 99 -13.71 -4.94 17.03
N SER A 100 -14.44 -5.86 16.39
CA SER A 100 -15.20 -6.88 17.09
C SER A 100 -14.15 -7.76 17.77
N ALA A 101 -13.66 -7.31 18.92
CA ALA A 101 -13.03 -8.13 19.91
C ALA A 101 -14.04 -9.21 20.23
N ASN A 102 -13.84 -10.37 19.60
CA ASN A 102 -14.61 -11.58 19.84
C ASN A 102 -14.28 -12.04 21.26
N THR A 103 -14.86 -11.37 22.26
CA THR A 103 -14.83 -11.81 23.65
C THR A 103 -16.03 -12.72 23.80
N ILE A 104 -15.81 -14.00 23.51
CA ILE A 104 -16.69 -15.08 23.92
C ILE A 104 -16.76 -15.00 25.47
N PRO A 105 -17.92 -14.75 26.11
CA PRO A 105 -18.02 -15.00 27.53
C PRO A 105 -18.14 -16.52 27.73
N GLU A 106 -17.01 -17.20 27.94
CA GLU A 106 -17.03 -18.49 28.62
C GLU A 106 -17.27 -18.27 30.13
N LYS A 107 -18.46 -18.70 30.54
CA LYS A 107 -18.84 -19.29 31.82
C LYS A 107 -18.80 -18.44 33.11
N GLY A 108 -19.99 -18.33 33.69
CA GLY A 108 -20.29 -18.22 35.11
C GLY A 108 -21.71 -18.67 35.36
#